data_AF-A0A953CU45-F1
#
_entry.id   AF-A0A953CU45-F1
#
_cell.length_a   1.000
_cell.length_b   1.000
_cell.length_c   1.000
_cell.angle_alpha   90.00
_cell.angle_beta   90.00
_cell.angle_gamma   90.00
#
_symmetry.space_group_name_H-M   'P 1'
#
loop_
_entity.id
_entity.type
_entity.pdbx_description
1 polymer ?
#
loop_
_entity_poly.entity_id
_entity_poly.type
_entity_poly.pdbx_seq_one_letter_code
_entity_poly.pdbx_strand_id
1 'polypeptide(L)'
;MAIGYRVVSGFVFLFSIITCSMAATALKEQGAYPSPGKMCTAVLTVSAQGGFLQLSVQSINGELTHVADDVTGFLWINEESLVFSSGPIYGKPGIFEITCAHEQPSLRRLIGPQNINLSYPDGADYFELKEINDRRLHFFYGIDVDDIDFNEFRTEKNLLSIELML
;
A
#
# COMPACT_ATOMS: atom_id res chain seq x y z
N MET A 1 3.21 -50.73 52.56
CA MET A 1 2.56 -49.42 52.57
C MET A 1 3.65 -48.37 52.49
N ALA A 2 3.87 -47.79 51.31
CA ALA A 2 4.79 -46.68 51.09
C ALA A 2 4.27 -45.90 49.88
N ILE A 3 3.71 -44.71 50.13
CA ILE A 3 3.16 -43.81 49.11
C ILE A 3 4.25 -42.77 48.83
N GLY A 4 4.95 -42.93 47.71
CA GLY A 4 5.92 -41.95 47.22
C GLY A 4 5.22 -40.98 46.26
N TYR A 5 5.05 -39.73 46.68
CA TYR A 5 4.49 -38.65 45.87
C TYR A 5 5.44 -38.29 44.71
N ARG A 6 4.96 -38.41 43.47
CA ARG A 6 5.63 -37.86 42.28
C ARG A 6 5.23 -36.40 42.12
N VAL A 7 6.20 -35.50 42.24
CA VAL A 7 6.09 -34.08 41.89
C VAL A 7 6.08 -33.99 40.35
N VAL A 8 4.95 -33.61 39.78
CA VAL A 8 4.83 -33.29 38.35
C VAL A 8 5.24 -31.83 38.18
N SER A 9 6.47 -31.61 37.70
CA SER A 9 6.98 -30.27 37.38
C SER A 9 6.39 -29.83 36.05
N GLY A 10 5.34 -29.01 36.09
CA GLY A 10 4.73 -28.38 34.92
C GLY A 10 5.63 -27.29 34.35
N PHE A 11 6.26 -27.56 33.21
CA PHE A 11 6.91 -26.54 32.39
C PHE A 11 5.84 -25.73 31.67
N VAL A 12 5.50 -24.55 32.19
CA VAL A 12 4.70 -23.56 31.48
C VAL A 12 5.59 -22.92 30.42
N PHE A 13 5.49 -23.39 29.18
CA PHE A 13 6.08 -22.70 28.03
C PHE A 13 5.28 -21.42 27.78
N LEU A 14 5.82 -20.28 28.23
CA LEU A 14 5.42 -18.97 27.71
C LEU A 14 5.83 -18.92 26.24
N PHE A 15 4.89 -19.16 25.34
CA PHE A 15 5.02 -18.73 23.95
C PHE A 15 4.90 -17.20 23.92
N SER A 16 6.04 -16.51 23.94
CA SER A 16 6.10 -15.12 23.51
C SER A 16 5.64 -15.07 22.05
N ILE A 17 4.41 -14.63 21.82
CA ILE A 17 3.92 -14.25 20.49
C ILE A 17 4.73 -13.02 20.09
N ILE A 18 5.79 -13.24 19.30
CA ILE A 18 6.52 -12.16 18.65
C ILE A 18 5.56 -11.61 17.60
N THR A 19 4.85 -10.54 17.94
CA THR A 19 4.15 -9.72 16.94
C THR A 19 5.23 -9.02 16.13
N CYS A 20 5.66 -9.66 15.04
CA CYS A 20 6.54 -9.04 14.07
C CYS A 20 5.78 -7.86 13.46
N SER A 21 6.22 -6.63 13.74
CA SER A 21 5.69 -5.45 13.07
C SER A 21 5.86 -5.63 11.56
N MET A 22 4.78 -5.50 10.80
CA MET A 22 4.80 -5.63 9.35
C MET A 22 5.39 -4.34 8.76
N ALA A 23 6.71 -4.29 8.67
CA ALA A 23 7.41 -3.30 7.87
C ALA A 23 7.42 -3.76 6.41
N ALA A 24 6.87 -2.94 5.50
CA ALA A 24 6.92 -3.21 4.07
C ALA A 24 7.17 -1.92 3.29
N THR A 25 8.06 -1.98 2.30
CA THR A 25 8.40 -0.86 1.43
C THR A 25 7.51 -0.84 0.19
N ALA A 26 7.19 0.35 -0.31
CA ALA A 26 6.42 0.51 -1.54
C ALA A 26 7.18 -0.02 -2.76
N LEU A 27 6.49 -0.85 -3.54
CA LEU A 27 6.95 -1.42 -4.80
C LEU A 27 6.71 -0.44 -5.94
N LYS A 28 7.70 -0.33 -6.84
CA LYS A 28 7.70 0.58 -8.01
C LYS A 28 8.24 -0.07 -9.27
N GLU A 29 8.69 -1.32 -9.17
CA GLU A 29 9.26 -2.06 -10.28
C GLU A 29 8.16 -2.82 -11.03
N GLN A 30 8.37 -3.01 -12.32
CA GLN A 30 7.42 -3.78 -13.13
C GLN A 30 7.42 -5.25 -12.69
N GLY A 31 6.23 -5.85 -12.60
CA GLY A 31 6.10 -7.22 -12.16
C GLY A 31 4.68 -7.60 -11.77
N ALA A 32 4.52 -8.87 -11.40
CA ALA A 32 3.28 -9.41 -10.85
C ALA A 32 3.52 -9.80 -9.39
N TYR A 33 2.70 -9.25 -8.50
CA TYR A 33 2.87 -9.29 -7.06
C TYR A 33 1.60 -9.86 -6.43
N PRO A 34 1.54 -11.18 -6.19
CA PRO A 34 0.40 -11.78 -5.53
C PRO A 34 0.27 -11.23 -4.10
N SER A 35 -0.96 -11.08 -3.64
CA SER A 35 -1.22 -10.78 -2.22
C SER A 35 -0.69 -11.94 -1.35
N PRO A 36 -0.37 -11.69 -0.06
CA PRO A 36 0.08 -12.75 0.84
C PRO A 36 -0.88 -13.95 0.90
N GLY A 37 -2.19 -13.70 0.88
CA GLY A 37 -3.24 -14.74 0.82
C GLY A 37 -3.53 -15.29 -0.58
N LYS A 38 -2.86 -14.77 -1.62
CA LYS A 38 -3.08 -15.11 -3.05
C LYS A 38 -4.52 -14.87 -3.53
N MET A 39 -5.19 -13.90 -2.91
CA MET A 39 -6.56 -13.50 -3.23
C MET A 39 -6.63 -12.60 -4.47
N CYS A 40 -5.58 -11.81 -4.66
CA CYS A 40 -5.41 -10.93 -5.81
C CYS A 40 -3.96 -10.95 -6.27
N THR A 41 -3.73 -10.47 -7.50
CA THR A 41 -2.41 -10.15 -8.02
C THR A 41 -2.39 -8.69 -8.45
N ALA A 42 -1.45 -7.92 -7.90
CA ALA A 42 -1.13 -6.58 -8.37
C ALA A 42 -0.11 -6.70 -9.50
N VAL A 43 -0.42 -6.20 -10.68
CA VAL A 43 0.46 -6.21 -11.85
C VAL A 43 0.84 -4.78 -12.18
N LEU A 44 2.11 -4.45 -12.05
CA LEU A 44 2.66 -3.14 -12.38
C LEU A 44 3.37 -3.22 -13.73
N THR A 45 2.96 -2.38 -14.68
CA THR A 45 3.56 -2.29 -16.01
C THR A 45 3.82 -0.83 -16.37
N VAL A 46 4.71 -0.58 -17.32
CA VAL A 46 4.75 0.73 -18.00
C VAL A 46 3.59 0.79 -19.00
N SER A 47 2.92 1.94 -19.07
CA SER A 47 1.80 2.15 -19.99
C SER A 47 2.20 1.87 -21.45
N ALA A 48 1.25 1.45 -22.28
CA ALA A 48 1.53 1.07 -23.67
C ALA A 48 2.12 2.23 -24.52
N GLN A 49 1.85 3.46 -24.12
CA GLN A 49 2.35 4.68 -24.77
C GLN A 49 3.70 5.11 -24.19
N GLY A 50 4.18 4.46 -23.13
CA GLY A 50 5.30 4.89 -22.32
C GLY A 50 4.95 6.05 -21.39
N GLY A 51 5.84 6.34 -20.44
CA GLY A 51 5.81 7.58 -19.66
C GLY A 51 5.25 7.49 -18.25
N PHE A 52 4.49 6.46 -17.91
CA PHE A 52 4.00 6.26 -16.54
C PHE A 52 3.76 4.78 -16.20
N LEU A 53 3.67 4.49 -14.90
CA LEU A 53 3.34 3.16 -14.39
C LEU A 53 1.83 2.98 -14.29
N GLN A 54 1.33 1.84 -14.74
CA GLN A 54 -0.05 1.42 -14.63
C GLN A 54 -0.14 0.20 -13.70
N LEU A 55 -1.02 0.27 -12.71
CA LEU A 55 -1.32 -0.83 -11.80
C LEU A 55 -2.63 -1.48 -12.21
N SER A 56 -2.58 -2.76 -12.54
CA SER A 56 -3.76 -3.61 -12.73
C SER A 56 -3.90 -4.53 -11.53
N VAL A 57 -5.08 -4.58 -10.91
CA VAL A 57 -5.40 -5.56 -9.88
C VAL A 57 -6.26 -6.65 -10.50
N GLN A 58 -5.87 -7.90 -10.30
CA GLN A 58 -6.56 -9.08 -10.81
C GLN A 58 -7.03 -9.96 -9.64
N SER A 59 -8.22 -10.54 -9.75
CA SER A 59 -8.74 -11.50 -8.77
C SER A 59 -7.98 -12.83 -8.83
N ILE A 60 -8.25 -13.74 -7.88
CA ILE A 60 -7.71 -15.10 -7.88
C ILE A 60 -8.03 -15.89 -9.17
N ASN A 61 -9.12 -15.53 -9.86
CA ASN A 61 -9.52 -16.16 -11.13
C ASN A 61 -8.86 -15.49 -12.36
N GLY A 62 -8.02 -14.47 -12.15
CA GLY A 62 -7.38 -13.69 -13.20
C GLY A 62 -8.27 -12.61 -13.83
N GLU A 63 -9.46 -12.35 -13.27
CA GLU A 63 -10.34 -11.29 -13.76
C GLU A 63 -9.80 -9.92 -13.36
N LEU A 64 -9.77 -8.99 -14.31
CA LEU A 64 -9.34 -7.61 -14.05
C LEU A 64 -10.38 -6.90 -13.18
N THR A 65 -9.97 -6.46 -12.00
CA THR A 65 -10.86 -5.82 -11.03
C THR A 65 -10.70 -4.31 -10.98
N HIS A 66 -9.47 -3.81 -11.14
CA HIS A 66 -9.17 -2.40 -11.10
C HIS A 66 -7.95 -2.06 -11.96
N VAL A 67 -7.93 -0.83 -12.49
CA VAL A 67 -6.78 -0.23 -13.16
C VAL A 67 -6.58 1.17 -12.63
N ALA A 68 -5.35 1.49 -12.23
CA ALA A 68 -4.93 2.83 -11.84
C ALA A 68 -3.72 3.25 -12.68
N ASP A 69 -3.78 4.48 -13.18
CA ASP A 69 -2.70 5.11 -13.96
C ASP A 69 -1.83 6.00 -13.07
N ASP A 70 -0.65 6.35 -13.58
CA ASP A 70 0.35 7.20 -12.91
C ASP A 70 0.71 6.73 -11.50
N VAL A 71 0.86 5.42 -11.31
CA VAL A 71 1.12 4.86 -9.98
C VAL A 71 2.54 5.17 -9.54
N THR A 72 2.67 5.80 -8.38
CA THR A 72 3.95 6.23 -7.83
C THR A 72 4.48 5.27 -6.76
N GLY A 73 3.66 4.31 -6.34
CA GLY A 73 4.04 3.18 -5.49
C GLY A 73 2.83 2.40 -4.98
N PHE A 74 3.03 1.14 -4.59
CA PHE A 74 2.00 0.33 -3.94
C PHE A 74 2.61 -0.67 -2.94
N LEU A 75 1.81 -1.18 -2.00
CA LEU A 75 2.20 -2.23 -1.07
C LEU A 75 0.98 -3.00 -0.56
N TRP A 76 1.18 -4.27 -0.20
CA TRP A 76 0.17 -5.06 0.50
C TRP A 76 0.23 -4.76 2.00
N ILE A 77 -0.90 -4.38 2.61
CA ILE A 77 -0.98 -4.13 4.06
C ILE A 77 -1.46 -5.35 4.84
N ASN A 78 -2.15 -6.27 4.16
CA ASN A 78 -2.57 -7.58 4.68
C ASN A 78 -2.83 -8.55 3.51
N GLU A 79 -3.46 -9.69 3.78
CA GLU A 79 -3.74 -10.74 2.78
C GLU A 79 -4.70 -10.30 1.66
N GLU A 80 -5.53 -9.30 1.93
CA GLU A 80 -6.64 -8.88 1.08
C GLU A 80 -6.52 -7.42 0.62
N SER A 81 -5.69 -6.59 1.26
CA SER A 81 -5.71 -5.15 1.09
C SER A 81 -4.41 -4.63 0.47
N LEU A 82 -4.58 -3.93 -0.65
CA LEU A 82 -3.53 -3.25 -1.40
C LEU A 82 -3.67 -1.76 -1.19
N VAL A 83 -2.59 -1.06 -0.84
CA VAL A 83 -2.55 0.40 -0.83
C VAL A 83 -1.66 0.87 -1.97
N PHE A 84 -2.10 1.88 -2.71
CA PHE A 84 -1.31 2.50 -3.77
C PHE A 84 -1.48 4.02 -3.77
N SER A 85 -0.48 4.72 -4.31
CA SER A 85 -0.55 6.14 -4.64
C SER A 85 -0.56 6.34 -6.14
N SER A 86 -1.30 7.33 -6.61
CA SER A 86 -1.38 7.76 -8.00
C SER A 86 -1.05 9.25 -8.08
N GLY A 87 -0.38 9.65 -9.16
CA GLY A 87 -0.01 11.02 -9.48
C GLY A 87 -1.07 11.75 -10.31
N PRO A 88 -0.94 13.08 -10.46
CA PRO A 88 -1.90 13.92 -11.15
C PRO A 88 -1.67 14.05 -12.67
N ILE A 89 -0.54 13.59 -13.22
CA ILE A 89 -0.18 13.85 -14.62
C ILE A 89 -1.02 12.99 -15.56
N TYR A 90 -1.10 11.69 -15.27
CA TYR A 90 -1.90 10.74 -16.06
C TYR A 90 -2.93 9.98 -15.22
N GLY A 91 -2.91 10.16 -13.90
CA GLY A 91 -3.74 9.42 -12.96
C GLY A 91 -4.76 10.29 -12.24
N LYS A 92 -5.29 9.73 -11.15
CA LYS A 92 -6.15 10.46 -10.21
C LYS A 92 -5.38 10.59 -8.91
N PRO A 93 -4.92 11.79 -8.54
CA PRO A 93 -4.00 11.94 -7.43
C PRO A 93 -4.64 11.49 -6.12
N GLY A 94 -3.84 10.85 -5.28
CA GLY A 94 -4.25 10.43 -3.95
C GLY A 94 -3.62 9.12 -3.50
N ILE A 95 -4.02 8.69 -2.32
CA ILE A 95 -3.69 7.38 -1.75
C ILE A 95 -4.99 6.60 -1.63
N PHE A 96 -4.97 5.38 -2.12
CA PHE A 96 -6.14 4.52 -2.26
C PHE A 96 -5.85 3.15 -1.68
N GLU A 97 -6.90 2.50 -1.21
CA GLU A 97 -6.91 1.12 -0.75
C GLU A 97 -7.89 0.31 -1.59
N ILE A 98 -7.44 -0.84 -2.08
CA ILE A 98 -8.27 -1.85 -2.71
C ILE A 98 -8.34 -3.04 -1.76
N THR A 99 -9.56 -3.38 -1.35
CA THR A 99 -9.81 -4.61 -0.60
C THR A 99 -10.31 -5.68 -1.55
N CYS A 100 -9.54 -6.75 -1.67
CA CYS A 100 -9.83 -7.94 -2.45
C CYS A 100 -10.75 -8.87 -1.67
N ALA A 101 -12.06 -8.72 -1.86
CA ALA A 101 -13.06 -9.67 -1.39
C ALA A 101 -13.49 -10.62 -2.53
N HIS A 102 -13.96 -11.82 -2.16
CA HIS A 102 -14.30 -12.90 -3.10
C HIS A 102 -15.37 -12.53 -4.16
N GLU A 103 -16.26 -11.57 -3.90
CA GLU A 103 -17.36 -11.25 -4.81
C GLU A 103 -17.21 -9.88 -5.50
N GLN A 104 -16.85 -8.83 -4.76
CA GLN A 104 -16.62 -7.50 -5.32
C GLN A 104 -15.49 -6.78 -4.58
N PRO A 105 -14.39 -6.46 -5.26
CA PRO A 105 -13.36 -5.63 -4.65
C PRO A 105 -13.90 -4.23 -4.40
N SER A 106 -13.52 -3.65 -3.26
CA SER A 106 -13.89 -2.28 -2.92
C SER A 106 -12.69 -1.37 -3.06
N LEU A 107 -12.93 -0.15 -3.54
CA LEU A 107 -11.93 0.91 -3.64
C LEU A 107 -12.31 2.01 -2.65
N ARG A 108 -11.39 2.32 -1.73
CA ARG A 108 -11.51 3.42 -0.78
C ARG A 108 -10.39 4.42 -1.02
N ARG A 109 -10.72 5.71 -1.10
CA ARG A 109 -9.71 6.78 -1.04
C ARG A 109 -9.35 7.01 0.42
N LEU A 110 -8.06 6.86 0.76
CA LEU A 110 -7.52 7.17 2.09
C LEU A 110 -7.15 8.64 2.20
N ILE A 111 -6.49 9.18 1.17
CA ILE A 111 -6.09 10.59 1.09
C ILE A 111 -6.38 11.11 -0.31
N GLY A 112 -6.97 12.30 -0.40
CA GLY A 112 -7.19 13.00 -1.66
C GLY A 112 -6.37 14.29 -1.76
N PRO A 113 -6.29 14.86 -2.97
CA PRO A 113 -5.64 16.14 -3.20
C PRO A 113 -6.44 17.26 -2.54
N GLN A 114 -5.74 18.33 -2.14
CA GLN A 114 -6.35 19.54 -1.59
C GLN A 114 -6.33 20.71 -2.58
N ASN A 115 -5.45 20.66 -3.57
CA ASN A 115 -5.25 21.71 -4.55
C ASN A 115 -5.73 21.20 -5.92
N ILE A 116 -6.41 22.07 -6.64
CA ILE A 116 -6.93 21.83 -7.98
C ILE A 116 -6.59 23.07 -8.80
N ASN A 117 -6.17 22.87 -10.04
CA ASN A 117 -5.92 23.96 -10.97
C ASN A 117 -6.47 23.60 -12.36
N LEU A 118 -6.32 24.50 -13.34
CA LEU A 118 -6.85 24.28 -14.70
C LEU A 118 -6.17 23.12 -15.43
N SER A 119 -4.88 22.87 -15.14
CA SER A 119 -4.12 21.77 -15.73
C SER A 119 -4.52 20.42 -15.11
N TYR A 120 -4.86 20.41 -13.83
CA TYR A 120 -5.18 19.21 -13.07
C TYR A 120 -6.55 19.30 -12.37
N PRO A 121 -7.66 19.03 -13.09
CA PRO A 121 -9.02 19.16 -12.56
C PRO A 121 -9.37 18.11 -11.49
N ASP A 122 -8.68 16.96 -11.49
CA ASP A 122 -8.83 15.91 -10.47
C ASP A 122 -7.92 16.14 -9.24
N GLY A 123 -7.04 17.15 -9.28
CA GLY A 123 -6.11 17.55 -8.22
C GLY A 123 -4.68 17.74 -8.72
N ALA A 124 -3.94 18.70 -8.16
CA ALA A 124 -2.55 19.00 -8.52
C ALA A 124 -1.52 18.37 -7.56
N ASP A 125 -1.96 17.93 -6.37
CA ASP A 125 -1.11 17.34 -5.36
C ASP A 125 -0.44 16.05 -5.85
N TYR A 126 0.81 15.84 -5.44
CA TYR A 126 1.58 14.62 -5.71
C TYR A 126 1.76 13.79 -4.45
N PHE A 127 1.52 12.48 -4.57
CA PHE A 127 1.68 11.51 -3.48
C PHE A 127 2.64 10.42 -3.93
N GLU A 128 3.60 10.02 -3.09
CA GLU A 128 4.49 8.90 -3.35
C GLU A 128 4.61 8.00 -2.13
N LEU A 129 4.08 6.77 -2.21
CA LEU A 129 4.23 5.80 -1.11
C LEU A 129 5.71 5.48 -0.86
N LYS A 130 6.05 5.39 0.44
CA LYS A 130 7.37 5.01 0.92
C LYS A 130 7.34 3.63 1.54
N GLU A 131 6.62 3.48 2.65
CA GLU A 131 6.60 2.26 3.45
C GLU A 131 5.39 2.24 4.40
N ILE A 132 5.10 1.07 4.96
CA ILE A 132 4.30 0.91 6.16
C ILE A 132 5.21 0.43 7.29
N ASN A 133 5.09 1.01 8.48
CA ASN A 133 5.74 0.54 9.70
C ASN A 133 4.82 0.83 10.90
N ASP A 134 4.69 -0.12 11.83
CA ASP A 134 3.90 0.05 13.05
C ASP A 134 2.47 0.60 12.80
N ARG A 135 1.78 0.06 11.78
CA ARG A 135 0.44 0.50 11.30
C ARG A 135 0.37 1.92 10.74
N ARG A 136 1.50 2.59 10.58
CA ARG A 136 1.59 3.90 9.95
C ARG A 136 2.00 3.75 8.50
N LEU A 137 1.18 4.28 7.61
CA LEU A 137 1.52 4.41 6.20
C LEU A 137 2.30 5.71 6.01
N HIS A 138 3.54 5.60 5.56
CA HIS A 138 4.43 6.70 5.26
C HIS A 138 4.46 6.99 3.76
N PHE A 139 4.39 8.27 3.42
CA PHE A 139 4.37 8.75 2.03
C PHE A 139 4.97 10.15 1.93
N PHE A 140 5.54 10.47 0.77
CA PHE A 140 5.94 11.84 0.44
C PHE A 140 4.78 12.60 -0.18
N TYR A 141 4.66 13.89 0.15
CA TYR A 141 3.57 14.77 -0.29
C TYR A 141 4.09 16.09 -0.87
N GLY A 142 3.52 16.52 -2.00
CA GLY A 142 3.76 17.83 -2.62
C GLY A 142 2.45 18.48 -3.05
N ILE A 143 2.36 19.80 -2.90
CA ILE A 143 1.11 20.58 -3.04
C ILE A 143 0.68 20.78 -4.51
N ASP A 144 1.64 20.96 -5.42
CA ASP A 144 1.39 21.11 -6.86
C ASP A 144 2.54 20.45 -7.61
N VAL A 145 2.23 19.46 -8.46
CA VAL A 145 3.22 18.68 -9.21
C VAL A 145 4.14 19.54 -10.09
N ASP A 146 3.66 20.69 -10.58
CA ASP A 146 4.44 21.57 -11.45
C ASP A 146 5.53 22.33 -10.68
N ASP A 147 5.39 22.46 -9.36
CA ASP A 147 6.30 23.21 -8.49
C ASP A 147 7.26 22.29 -7.70
N ILE A 148 7.15 20.97 -7.83
CA ILE A 148 7.97 20.03 -7.05
C ILE A 148 9.40 19.95 -7.61
N ASP A 149 10.38 20.27 -6.77
CA ASP A 149 11.77 19.85 -7.00
C ASP A 149 11.97 18.40 -6.56
N PHE A 150 11.97 17.47 -7.52
CA PHE A 150 12.13 16.04 -7.26
C PHE A 150 13.51 15.65 -6.69
N ASN A 151 14.51 16.53 -6.72
CA ASN A 151 15.78 16.30 -6.05
C ASN A 151 15.67 16.45 -4.53
N GLU A 152 14.78 17.33 -4.06
CA GLU A 152 14.54 17.59 -2.64
C GLU A 152 13.24 16.94 -2.12
N PHE A 153 12.40 16.43 -3.04
CA PHE A 153 11.10 15.87 -2.72
C PHE A 153 11.16 14.73 -1.71
N ARG A 154 12.09 13.78 -1.89
CA ARG A 154 12.21 12.56 -1.06
C ARG A 154 13.02 12.79 0.21
N THR A 155 12.65 13.82 0.97
CA THR A 155 13.29 14.20 2.23
C THR A 155 12.28 14.24 3.37
N GLU A 156 12.75 14.27 4.61
CA GLU A 156 11.91 14.34 5.82
C GLU A 156 10.95 15.55 5.82
N LYS A 157 11.28 16.63 5.11
CA LYS A 157 10.43 17.82 4.98
C LYS A 157 9.06 17.49 4.38
N ASN A 158 9.00 16.54 3.44
CA ASN A 158 7.79 16.17 2.71
C ASN A 158 7.22 14.82 3.16
N LEU A 159 7.85 14.17 4.15
CA LEU A 159 7.43 12.87 4.66
C LEU A 159 6.26 13.04 5.63
N LEU A 160 5.11 12.49 5.25
CA LEU A 160 3.91 12.45 6.06
C LEU A 160 3.55 11.01 6.44
N SER A 161 2.66 10.85 7.41
CA SER A 161 2.10 9.54 7.74
C SER A 161 0.68 9.61 8.25
N ILE A 162 -0.09 8.56 7.97
CA ILE A 162 -1.41 8.32 8.56
C ILE A 162 -1.41 6.98 9.29
N GLU A 163 -2.24 6.86 10.33
CA GLU A 163 -2.50 5.58 10.97
C GLU A 163 -3.57 4.83 10.17
N LEU A 164 -3.32 3.56 9.86
CA LEU A 164 -4.29 2.68 9.24
C LEU A 164 -5.12 2.00 10.32
N MET A 165 -6.44 2.13 10.22
CA MET A 165 -7.38 1.30 10.98
C MET A 165 -7.53 -0.04 10.26
N LEU A 166 -6.60 -0.97 10.56
CA LEU A 166 -6.59 -2.36 10.08
C LEU A 166 -7.54 -3.23 10.92
#